data_AF-A0A0A3YPV9-F1
#
_entry.id   AF-A0A0A3YPV9-F1
#
_cell.length_a   1.000
_cell.length_b   1.000
_cell.length_c   1.000
_cell.angle_alpha   90.00
_cell.angle_beta   90.00
_cell.angle_gamma   90.00
#
_symmetry.space_group_name_H-M   'P 1'
#
loop_
_entity.id
_entity.type
_entity.pdbx_description
1 polymer ?
#
loop_
_entity_poly.entity_id
_entity_poly.type
_entity_poly.pdbx_seq_one_letter_code
_entity_poly.pdbx_strand_id
1 'polypeptide(L)'
;MPASLNAARGGHSIMSVDNSSASQTTGLDPSRARVAGAIKQVSNRTGVSFQYMLTTAKMESDFDPTAGATTSSAHGLFQFIDQTWLGTVKEAGTQLGYGNYSDAITRTSSGSYAVDDPAMKRSIMKLRDDPEAASTMAAALTQSNSFKLTGLLGRRPSDSELYMAHFMGVGGAAKLIANAEDNPQAVGARLFPNAASANRSIFYARDGRARSVSEVYSVLDARYASAANSKTTRSAMAMYGDTPSTTQVASANGVQPTAPVIDNAAYLQTFPEARGVTPVSATSSSTIADNAPITPAFRSIYQPGDTTQPVSTTVQKLWGNNASLASIASATPDVRPPQPLDLFSDRSGMFSS
;
A
#
# COMPACT_ATOMS: atom_id res chain seq x y z
N MET A 1 -28.70 -30.36 79.22
CA MET A 1 -27.56 -29.80 79.99
C MET A 1 -26.42 -30.81 79.95
N PRO A 2 -25.14 -30.42 79.81
CA PRO A 2 -24.59 -29.14 79.32
C PRO A 2 -24.33 -29.20 77.79
N ALA A 3 -24.09 -28.17 76.97
CA ALA A 3 -23.62 -26.78 77.10
C ALA A 3 -22.10 -26.59 77.26
N SER A 4 -21.37 -26.30 76.16
CA SER A 4 -20.57 -25.04 75.98
C SER A 4 -19.55 -25.03 74.83
N LEU A 5 -19.73 -24.06 73.92
CA LEU A 5 -18.75 -23.07 73.40
C LEU A 5 -17.43 -23.44 72.66
N ASN A 6 -17.34 -22.85 71.45
CA ASN A 6 -16.21 -22.14 70.81
C ASN A 6 -14.83 -22.80 70.63
N ALA A 7 -14.40 -22.87 69.36
CA ALA A 7 -13.10 -22.33 68.91
C ALA A 7 -13.12 -21.99 67.41
N ALA A 8 -12.53 -20.85 67.03
CA ALA A 8 -12.44 -20.42 65.63
C ALA A 8 -11.16 -20.91 64.94
N ARG A 9 -11.28 -21.25 63.66
CA ARG A 9 -10.23 -21.29 62.62
C ARG A 9 -10.96 -21.08 61.29
N GLY A 10 -10.64 -20.09 60.46
CA GLY A 10 -9.34 -19.48 60.22
C GLY A 10 -9.12 -19.60 58.72
N GLY A 11 -9.73 -18.69 57.95
CA GLY A 11 -9.78 -18.79 56.49
C GLY A 11 -8.41 -18.56 55.87
N HIS A 12 -7.88 -19.56 55.17
CA HIS A 12 -6.70 -19.41 54.32
C HIS A 12 -7.08 -18.71 53.00
N SER A 13 -7.26 -17.39 53.06
CA SER A 13 -7.04 -16.56 51.87
C SER A 13 -5.54 -16.44 51.65
N ILE A 14 -4.97 -17.35 50.86
CA ILE A 14 -3.64 -17.14 50.29
C ILE A 14 -3.78 -16.00 49.28
N MET A 15 -3.40 -14.79 49.70
CA MET A 15 -3.10 -13.70 48.76
C MET A 15 -1.83 -14.07 48.01
N SER A 16 -1.95 -14.92 46.99
CA SER A 16 -1.00 -14.90 45.89
C SER A 16 -1.25 -13.61 45.14
N VAL A 17 -0.36 -12.63 45.28
CA VAL A 17 -0.39 -11.39 44.53
C VAL A 17 -0.39 -11.71 43.03
N ASP A 18 -1.50 -11.42 42.37
CA ASP A 18 -1.60 -11.50 40.92
C ASP A 18 -0.59 -10.53 40.30
N ASN A 19 0.50 -11.05 39.74
CA ASN A 19 1.52 -10.28 39.03
C ASN A 19 1.03 -9.86 37.61
N SER A 20 -0.26 -9.55 37.50
CA SER A 20 -1.01 -9.28 36.27
C SER A 20 -1.14 -7.76 36.00
N SER A 21 -0.30 -6.95 36.64
CA SER A 21 -0.31 -5.47 36.59
C SER A 21 1.07 -4.86 36.33
N ALA A 22 1.97 -5.60 35.66
CA ALA A 22 3.34 -5.19 35.40
C ALA A 22 3.70 -5.20 33.90
N SER A 23 2.94 -4.47 33.07
CA SER A 23 3.38 -3.94 31.74
C SER A 23 2.33 -2.98 31.14
N GLN A 24 1.95 -1.92 31.86
CA GLN A 24 1.31 -0.74 31.28
C GLN A 24 2.22 0.50 31.42
N THR A 25 3.43 0.37 30.90
CA THR A 25 4.38 1.46 30.72
C THR A 25 4.87 1.45 29.28
N THR A 26 4.50 2.48 28.53
CA THR A 26 4.98 2.91 27.21
C THR A 26 6.22 2.18 26.65
N GLY A 27 6.00 0.97 26.10
CA GLY A 27 6.98 0.21 25.33
C GLY A 27 6.50 0.05 23.88
N LEU A 28 7.37 0.34 22.91
CA LEU A 28 7.09 0.04 21.51
C LEU A 28 7.12 -1.49 21.33
N ASP A 29 6.14 -2.03 20.61
CA ASP A 29 6.13 -3.45 20.22
C ASP A 29 7.42 -3.79 19.45
N PRO A 30 8.27 -4.72 19.94
CA PRO A 30 9.51 -5.10 19.28
C PRO A 30 9.32 -5.62 17.84
N SER A 31 8.16 -6.19 17.53
CA SER A 31 7.81 -6.60 16.16
C SER A 31 7.68 -5.37 15.26
N ARG A 32 6.88 -4.38 15.68
CA ARG A 32 6.68 -3.11 14.96
C ARG A 32 7.97 -2.30 14.82
N ALA A 33 8.84 -2.31 15.82
CA ALA A 33 10.16 -1.70 15.73
C ALA A 33 11.03 -2.34 14.62
N ARG A 34 11.10 -3.68 14.57
CA ARG A 34 11.83 -4.41 13.50
C ARG A 34 11.25 -4.14 12.11
N VAL A 35 9.92 -4.14 11.99
CA VAL A 35 9.21 -3.81 10.74
C VAL A 35 9.55 -2.39 10.28
N ALA A 36 9.46 -1.39 11.16
CA ALA A 36 9.83 -0.02 10.84
C ALA A 36 11.32 0.13 10.44
N GLY A 37 12.22 -0.61 11.10
CA GLY A 37 13.64 -0.65 10.73
C GLY A 37 13.91 -1.23 9.35
N ALA A 38 13.27 -2.35 9.00
CA ALA A 38 13.37 -2.96 7.67
C ALA A 38 12.82 -2.01 6.59
N ILE A 39 11.68 -1.37 6.85
CA ILE A 39 11.11 -0.35 5.97
C ILE A 39 12.09 0.82 5.79
N LYS A 40 12.73 1.34 6.86
CA LYS A 40 13.71 2.44 6.76
C LYS A 40 14.94 2.05 5.94
N GLN A 41 15.45 0.84 6.16
CA GLN A 41 16.58 0.26 5.42
C GLN A 41 16.29 0.20 3.91
N VAL A 42 15.11 -0.27 3.51
CA VAL A 42 14.70 -0.30 2.11
C VAL A 42 14.47 1.11 1.56
N SER A 43 13.78 1.99 2.28
CA SER A 43 13.57 3.39 1.86
C SER A 43 14.89 4.11 1.58
N ASN A 44 15.89 3.95 2.44
CA ASN A 44 17.22 4.55 2.25
C ASN A 44 17.95 4.01 1.01
N ARG A 45 17.77 2.72 0.65
CA ARG A 45 18.42 2.10 -0.51
C ARG A 45 17.70 2.37 -1.84
N THR A 46 16.38 2.52 -1.80
CA THR A 46 15.52 2.61 -3.00
C THR A 46 15.06 4.04 -3.31
N GLY A 47 15.20 4.98 -2.38
CA GLY A 47 14.70 6.35 -2.52
C GLY A 47 13.17 6.46 -2.45
N VAL A 48 12.44 5.38 -2.12
CA VAL A 48 10.99 5.44 -1.85
C VAL A 48 10.78 6.02 -0.43
N SER A 49 9.88 7.00 -0.33
CA SER A 49 9.59 7.73 0.93
C SER A 49 9.32 6.77 2.10
N PHE A 50 10.03 7.00 3.22
CA PHE A 50 9.85 6.22 4.45
C PHE A 50 8.44 6.39 5.02
N GLN A 51 7.93 7.62 5.01
CA GLN A 51 6.56 7.92 5.39
C GLN A 51 5.55 7.18 4.52
N TYR A 52 5.76 7.13 3.19
CA TYR A 52 4.88 6.40 2.28
C TYR A 52 4.84 4.90 2.58
N MET A 53 6.02 4.29 2.75
CA MET A 53 6.12 2.85 3.03
C MET A 53 5.49 2.49 4.39
N LEU A 54 5.72 3.29 5.44
CA LEU A 54 5.06 3.12 6.73
C LEU A 54 3.54 3.32 6.65
N THR A 55 3.07 4.28 5.83
CA THR A 55 1.64 4.56 5.67
C THR A 55 0.95 3.42 4.93
N THR A 56 1.58 2.87 3.89
CA THR A 56 1.07 1.70 3.16
C THR A 56 1.04 0.46 4.07
N ALA A 57 2.12 0.16 4.80
CA ALA A 57 2.14 -0.93 5.79
C ALA A 57 1.07 -0.77 6.89
N LYS A 58 0.79 0.46 7.33
CA LYS A 58 -0.29 0.77 8.26
C LYS A 58 -1.68 0.49 7.66
N MET A 59 -1.89 0.84 6.39
CA MET A 59 -3.16 0.68 5.67
C MET A 59 -3.47 -0.79 5.33
N GLU A 60 -2.45 -1.54 4.93
CA GLU A 60 -2.61 -2.91 4.44
C GLU A 60 -2.66 -3.95 5.56
N SER A 61 -1.80 -3.86 6.58
CA SER A 61 -1.63 -4.90 7.60
C SER A 61 -1.60 -4.42 9.07
N ASP A 62 -1.71 -3.11 9.33
CA ASP A 62 -1.37 -2.51 10.64
C ASP A 62 0.02 -2.95 11.17
N PHE A 63 0.99 -3.05 10.26
CA PHE A 63 2.36 -3.51 10.52
C PHE A 63 2.51 -5.00 10.93
N ASP A 64 1.50 -5.84 10.70
CA ASP A 64 1.62 -7.29 10.84
C ASP A 64 2.26 -7.90 9.56
N PRO A 65 3.49 -8.44 9.63
CA PRO A 65 4.14 -9.02 8.46
C PRO A 65 3.54 -10.35 8.04
N THR A 66 2.66 -10.96 8.85
CA THR A 66 2.00 -12.26 8.61
C THR A 66 0.49 -12.13 8.36
N ALA A 67 0.00 -10.90 8.15
CA ALA A 67 -1.41 -10.64 7.85
C ALA A 67 -1.87 -11.43 6.61
N GLY A 68 -3.02 -12.09 6.71
CA GLY A 68 -3.62 -12.83 5.61
C GLY A 68 -5.05 -12.38 5.36
N ALA A 69 -5.39 -12.09 4.10
CA ALA A 69 -6.76 -11.84 3.70
C ALA A 69 -7.59 -13.13 3.73
N THR A 70 -8.82 -13.07 4.26
CA THR A 70 -9.73 -14.22 4.29
C THR A 70 -10.48 -14.44 2.97
N THR A 71 -10.41 -13.48 2.03
CA THR A 71 -11.20 -13.49 0.77
C THR A 71 -10.35 -13.32 -0.48
N SER A 72 -9.02 -13.37 -0.37
CA SER A 72 -8.10 -13.30 -1.51
C SER A 72 -6.72 -13.84 -1.14
N SER A 73 -5.82 -13.91 -2.13
CA SER A 73 -4.41 -14.31 -1.92
C SER A 73 -3.52 -13.22 -1.28
N ALA A 74 -4.10 -12.08 -0.92
CA ALA A 74 -3.38 -10.93 -0.38
C ALA A 74 -2.75 -11.24 0.99
N HIS A 75 -1.42 -11.17 1.07
CA HIS A 75 -0.65 -11.57 2.25
C HIS A 75 0.50 -10.63 2.57
N GLY A 76 0.83 -10.57 3.86
CA GLY A 76 2.01 -9.92 4.41
C GLY A 76 1.90 -8.40 4.55
N LEU A 77 3.04 -7.79 4.88
CA LEU A 77 3.15 -6.39 5.30
C LEU A 77 2.49 -5.37 4.35
N PHE A 78 2.50 -5.67 3.05
CA PHE A 78 1.92 -4.85 1.96
C PHE A 78 0.83 -5.59 1.17
N GLN A 79 0.20 -6.61 1.78
CA GLN A 79 -0.97 -7.34 1.23
C GLN A 79 -0.86 -7.77 -0.25
N PHE A 80 0.33 -8.18 -0.69
CA PHE A 80 0.56 -8.63 -2.06
C PHE A 80 -0.31 -9.85 -2.41
N ILE A 81 -1.12 -9.76 -3.46
CA ILE A 81 -1.74 -10.93 -4.10
C ILE A 81 -0.70 -11.76 -4.86
N ASP A 82 -1.00 -13.04 -5.10
CA ASP A 82 -0.06 -14.02 -5.64
C ASP A 82 0.55 -13.61 -7.00
N GLN A 83 -0.26 -13.15 -7.95
CA GLN A 83 0.24 -12.78 -9.29
C GLN A 83 1.10 -11.51 -9.27
N THR A 84 0.70 -10.48 -8.50
CA THR A 84 1.51 -9.26 -8.33
C THR A 84 2.81 -9.55 -7.60
N TRP A 85 2.81 -10.45 -6.61
CA TRP A 85 4.03 -10.89 -5.94
C TRP A 85 5.00 -11.57 -6.92
N LEU A 86 4.53 -12.60 -7.63
CA LEU A 86 5.36 -13.35 -8.57
C LEU A 86 5.87 -12.46 -9.72
N GLY A 87 5.04 -11.55 -10.24
CA GLY A 87 5.46 -10.58 -11.25
C GLY A 87 6.54 -9.62 -10.74
N THR A 88 6.36 -9.07 -9.53
CA THR A 88 7.35 -8.14 -8.95
C THR A 88 8.68 -8.84 -8.67
N VAL A 89 8.66 -10.06 -8.12
CA VAL A 89 9.87 -10.87 -7.92
C VAL A 89 10.50 -11.26 -9.26
N LYS A 90 9.72 -11.57 -10.31
CA LYS A 90 10.27 -11.87 -11.64
C LYS A 90 10.94 -10.65 -12.28
N GLU A 91 10.28 -9.50 -12.25
CA GLU A 91 10.70 -8.29 -12.97
C GLU A 91 11.84 -7.56 -12.26
N ALA A 92 11.87 -7.54 -10.92
CA ALA A 92 12.83 -6.78 -10.13
C ALA A 92 13.78 -7.63 -9.28
N GLY A 93 13.45 -8.90 -9.01
CA GLY A 93 14.14 -9.74 -8.02
C GLY A 93 15.65 -9.86 -8.26
N THR A 94 16.09 -10.06 -9.50
CA THR A 94 17.53 -10.17 -9.84
C THR A 94 18.33 -8.94 -9.41
N GLN A 95 17.79 -7.74 -9.64
CA GLN A 95 18.45 -6.46 -9.29
C GLN A 95 18.45 -6.19 -7.78
N LEU A 96 17.56 -6.85 -7.04
CA LEU A 96 17.32 -6.65 -5.62
C LEU A 96 17.92 -7.77 -4.74
N GLY A 97 18.72 -8.67 -5.32
CA GLY A 97 19.38 -9.78 -4.59
C GLY A 97 18.55 -11.08 -4.50
N TYR A 98 17.39 -11.13 -5.14
CA TYR A 98 16.47 -12.28 -5.16
C TYR A 98 16.57 -13.08 -6.48
N GLY A 99 17.73 -13.08 -7.14
CA GLY A 99 17.94 -13.75 -8.44
C GLY A 99 17.50 -15.21 -8.48
N ASN A 100 17.94 -16.01 -7.50
CA ASN A 100 17.56 -17.43 -7.38
C ASN A 100 16.04 -17.66 -7.32
N TYR A 101 15.27 -16.66 -6.87
CA TYR A 101 13.81 -16.68 -6.83
C TYR A 101 13.19 -16.16 -8.14
N SER A 102 13.74 -15.09 -8.74
CA SER A 102 13.28 -14.55 -10.03
C SER A 102 13.45 -15.53 -11.18
N ASP A 103 14.51 -16.35 -11.13
CA ASP A 103 14.86 -17.24 -12.23
C ASP A 103 13.94 -18.46 -12.29
N ALA A 104 13.43 -18.90 -11.13
CA ALA A 104 12.44 -19.96 -11.02
C ALA A 104 10.99 -19.54 -11.37
N ILE A 105 10.73 -18.25 -11.60
CA ILE A 105 9.42 -17.75 -12.03
C ILE A 105 9.38 -17.66 -13.55
N THR A 106 8.40 -18.32 -14.16
CA THR A 106 8.15 -18.28 -15.60
C THR A 106 6.94 -17.39 -15.88
N ARG A 107 7.01 -16.54 -16.91
CA ARG A 107 5.85 -15.84 -17.47
C ARG A 107 5.24 -16.70 -18.57
N THR A 108 3.96 -17.03 -18.44
CA THR A 108 3.22 -17.82 -19.43
C THR A 108 2.92 -17.01 -20.69
N SER A 109 2.50 -17.67 -21.77
CA SER A 109 2.01 -17.02 -22.99
C SER A 109 0.76 -16.16 -22.76
N SER A 110 -0.05 -16.46 -21.73
CA SER A 110 -1.18 -15.62 -21.29
C SER A 110 -0.75 -14.38 -20.49
N GLY A 111 0.55 -14.23 -20.19
CA GLY A 111 1.11 -13.11 -19.44
C GLY A 111 1.13 -13.29 -17.93
N SER A 112 0.55 -14.38 -17.41
CA SER A 112 0.49 -14.77 -15.99
C SER A 112 1.85 -15.30 -15.50
N TYR A 113 2.07 -15.32 -14.19
CA TYR A 113 3.32 -15.80 -13.57
C TYR A 113 3.13 -17.14 -12.84
N ALA A 114 4.04 -18.08 -13.07
CA ALA A 114 4.03 -19.44 -12.53
C ALA A 114 5.41 -19.87 -12.01
N VAL A 115 5.43 -20.90 -11.16
CA VAL A 115 6.65 -21.54 -10.63
C VAL A 115 6.40 -23.04 -10.65
N ASP A 116 7.26 -23.79 -11.35
CA ASP A 116 7.02 -25.21 -11.63
C ASP A 116 7.34 -26.11 -10.43
N ASP A 117 8.43 -25.83 -9.70
CA ASP A 117 8.77 -26.55 -8.47
C ASP A 117 7.87 -26.09 -7.30
N PRO A 118 7.04 -26.98 -6.71
CA PRO A 118 6.22 -26.64 -5.55
C PRO A 118 7.01 -26.24 -4.31
N ALA A 119 8.25 -26.71 -4.14
CA ALA A 119 9.10 -26.33 -3.00
C ALA A 119 9.61 -24.90 -3.16
N MET A 120 10.21 -24.57 -4.30
CA MET A 120 10.59 -23.20 -4.66
C MET A 120 9.39 -22.25 -4.62
N LYS A 121 8.22 -22.66 -5.13
CA LYS A 121 6.99 -21.85 -5.05
C LYS A 121 6.66 -21.49 -3.59
N ARG A 122 6.67 -22.45 -2.67
CA ARG A 122 6.45 -22.17 -1.23
C ARG A 122 7.48 -21.19 -0.67
N SER A 123 8.76 -21.36 -1.01
CA SER A 123 9.83 -20.44 -0.59
C SER A 123 9.60 -19.02 -1.11
N ILE A 124 9.23 -18.87 -2.39
CA ILE A 124 8.93 -17.57 -3.01
C ILE A 124 7.72 -16.91 -2.32
N MET A 125 6.62 -17.63 -2.07
CA MET A 125 5.45 -17.03 -1.43
C MET A 125 5.71 -16.66 0.04
N LYS A 126 6.59 -17.40 0.73
CA LYS A 126 6.95 -17.19 2.14
C LYS A 126 7.79 -15.93 2.38
N LEU A 127 8.42 -15.38 1.33
CA LEU A 127 9.11 -14.09 1.38
C LEU A 127 8.16 -12.91 1.63
N ARG A 128 6.84 -13.06 1.46
CA ARG A 128 5.85 -12.03 1.85
C ARG A 128 5.80 -11.79 3.36
N ASP A 129 6.21 -12.78 4.15
CA ASP A 129 6.27 -12.74 5.60
C ASP A 129 7.55 -12.05 6.13
N ASP A 130 8.56 -11.86 5.26
CA ASP A 130 9.82 -11.22 5.63
C ASP A 130 9.72 -9.69 5.44
N PRO A 131 9.91 -8.87 6.49
CA PRO A 131 9.76 -7.42 6.38
C PRO A 131 10.72 -6.75 5.40
N GLU A 132 11.93 -7.27 5.18
CA GLU A 132 12.89 -6.69 4.25
C GLU A 132 12.55 -7.05 2.80
N ALA A 133 12.23 -8.31 2.52
CA ALA A 133 11.81 -8.76 1.19
C ALA A 133 10.48 -8.13 0.77
N ALA A 134 9.48 -8.13 1.65
CA ALA A 134 8.18 -7.51 1.38
C ALA A 134 8.31 -6.00 1.14
N SER A 135 9.13 -5.30 1.94
CA SER A 135 9.42 -3.87 1.71
C SER A 135 10.17 -3.64 0.41
N THR A 136 11.14 -4.49 0.07
CA THR A 136 11.96 -4.37 -1.14
C THR A 136 11.11 -4.52 -2.41
N MET A 137 10.19 -5.49 -2.43
CA MET A 137 9.25 -5.65 -3.54
C MET A 137 8.18 -4.53 -3.56
N ALA A 138 7.69 -4.07 -2.40
CA ALA A 138 6.76 -2.94 -2.34
C ALA A 138 7.39 -1.63 -2.85
N ALA A 139 8.68 -1.39 -2.59
CA ALA A 139 9.42 -0.26 -3.12
C ALA A 139 9.56 -0.34 -4.66
N ALA A 140 9.93 -1.52 -5.18
CA ALA A 140 10.03 -1.75 -6.63
C ALA A 140 8.67 -1.56 -7.35
N LEU A 141 7.59 -2.11 -6.80
CA LEU A 141 6.23 -1.90 -7.32
C LEU A 141 5.84 -0.41 -7.26
N THR A 142 6.17 0.29 -6.18
CA THR A 142 5.89 1.73 -6.02
C THR A 142 6.63 2.57 -7.05
N GLN A 143 7.91 2.29 -7.33
CA GLN A 143 8.67 2.96 -8.39
C GLN A 143 8.04 2.71 -9.77
N SER A 144 7.68 1.45 -10.08
CA SER A 144 6.99 1.06 -11.32
C SER A 144 5.66 1.82 -11.48
N ASN A 145 4.86 1.90 -10.41
CA ASN A 145 3.61 2.65 -10.39
C ASN A 145 3.83 4.15 -10.56
N SER A 146 4.84 4.73 -9.89
CA SER A 146 5.19 6.15 -9.98
C SER A 146 5.59 6.56 -11.39
N PHE A 147 6.44 5.77 -12.05
CA PHE A 147 6.84 5.99 -13.44
C PHE A 147 5.62 5.95 -14.39
N LYS A 148 4.80 4.88 -14.30
CA LYS A 148 3.64 4.71 -15.17
C LYS A 148 2.56 5.77 -14.93
N LEU A 149 2.25 6.12 -13.68
CA LEU A 149 1.35 7.24 -13.37
C LEU A 149 1.88 8.57 -13.89
N THR A 150 3.18 8.85 -13.73
CA THR A 150 3.77 10.11 -14.25
C THR A 150 3.56 10.25 -15.76
N GLY A 151 3.73 9.15 -16.51
CA GLY A 151 3.45 9.13 -17.95
C GLY A 151 1.97 9.28 -18.33
N LEU A 152 1.04 8.86 -17.46
CA LEU A 152 -0.41 8.96 -17.70
C LEU A 152 -1.00 10.31 -17.26
N LEU A 153 -0.43 10.94 -16.23
CA LEU A 153 -0.91 12.19 -15.64
C LEU A 153 -0.18 13.44 -16.18
N GLY A 154 0.97 13.28 -16.83
CA GLY A 154 1.84 14.41 -17.21
C GLY A 154 2.50 15.15 -16.03
N ARG A 155 2.23 14.72 -14.79
CA ARG A 155 2.78 15.23 -13.53
C ARG A 155 3.17 14.06 -12.62
N ARG A 156 4.09 14.30 -11.69
CA ARG A 156 4.39 13.31 -10.64
C ARG A 156 3.14 13.08 -9.78
N PRO A 157 2.77 11.82 -9.47
CA PRO A 157 1.67 11.54 -8.55
C PRO A 157 2.05 11.90 -7.10
N SER A 158 1.04 12.24 -6.30
CA SER A 158 1.17 12.36 -4.84
C SER A 158 1.37 10.98 -4.18
N ASP A 159 1.77 10.98 -2.91
CA ASP A 159 1.84 9.77 -2.10
C ASP A 159 0.47 9.07 -1.94
N SER A 160 -0.63 9.83 -1.87
CA SER A 160 -1.99 9.25 -1.83
C SER A 160 -2.42 8.68 -3.20
N GLU A 161 -2.03 9.30 -4.31
CA GLU A 161 -2.27 8.79 -5.67
C GLU A 161 -1.44 7.53 -5.98
N LEU A 162 -0.20 7.46 -5.48
CA LEU A 162 0.62 6.24 -5.49
C LEU A 162 -0.07 5.11 -4.73
N TYR A 163 -0.67 5.42 -3.57
CA TYR A 163 -1.47 4.47 -2.82
C TYR A 163 -2.75 4.06 -3.56
N MET A 164 -3.41 4.97 -4.29
CA MET A 164 -4.52 4.60 -5.19
C MET A 164 -4.06 3.61 -6.27
N ALA A 165 -2.86 3.78 -6.85
CA ALA A 165 -2.31 2.82 -7.81
C ALA A 165 -1.90 1.48 -7.20
N HIS A 166 -1.54 1.43 -5.92
CA HIS A 166 -1.40 0.17 -5.17
C HIS A 166 -2.78 -0.51 -5.01
N PHE A 167 -3.80 0.25 -4.59
CA PHE A 167 -5.13 -0.25 -4.26
C PHE A 167 -6.00 -0.67 -5.45
N MET A 168 -5.92 0.00 -6.61
CA MET A 168 -6.77 -0.30 -7.79
C MET A 168 -5.99 -0.43 -9.10
N GLY A 169 -4.67 -0.62 -9.01
CA GLY A 169 -3.77 -0.64 -10.16
C GLY A 169 -3.56 0.74 -10.79
N VAL A 170 -2.46 0.89 -11.51
CA VAL A 170 -2.06 2.15 -12.17
C VAL A 170 -3.15 2.68 -13.11
N GLY A 171 -3.75 1.82 -13.94
CA GLY A 171 -4.79 2.23 -14.88
C GLY A 171 -6.06 2.70 -14.19
N GLY A 172 -6.47 2.02 -13.11
CA GLY A 172 -7.62 2.43 -12.29
C GLY A 172 -7.38 3.78 -11.61
N ALA A 173 -6.19 3.95 -11.01
CA ALA A 173 -5.79 5.21 -10.38
C ALA A 173 -5.71 6.37 -11.38
N ALA A 174 -5.07 6.19 -12.54
CA ALA A 174 -5.02 7.23 -13.58
C ALA A 174 -6.43 7.62 -14.07
N LYS A 175 -7.32 6.63 -14.30
CA LYS A 175 -8.72 6.85 -14.66
C LYS A 175 -9.46 7.62 -13.56
N LEU A 176 -9.20 7.33 -12.29
CA LEU A 176 -9.80 7.99 -11.12
C LEU A 176 -9.34 9.45 -11.02
N ILE A 177 -8.02 9.68 -11.11
CA ILE A 177 -7.40 11.00 -10.98
C ILE A 177 -7.85 11.91 -12.12
N ALA A 178 -7.73 11.47 -13.38
CA ALA A 178 -8.16 12.25 -14.54
C ALA A 178 -9.66 12.58 -14.49
N ASN A 179 -10.53 11.64 -14.08
CA ASN A 179 -11.95 11.95 -13.93
C ASN A 179 -12.24 12.82 -12.68
N ALA A 180 -11.39 12.85 -11.65
CA ALA A 180 -11.54 13.77 -10.52
C ALA A 180 -11.20 15.21 -10.92
N GLU A 181 -10.27 15.39 -11.87
CA GLU A 181 -9.89 16.67 -12.46
C GLU A 181 -10.91 17.12 -13.53
N ASP A 182 -11.19 16.28 -14.53
CA ASP A 182 -12.00 16.65 -15.72
C ASP A 182 -13.52 16.48 -15.53
N ASN A 183 -13.95 15.52 -14.72
CA ASN A 183 -15.37 15.15 -14.57
C ASN A 183 -15.76 14.82 -13.12
N PRO A 184 -15.51 15.74 -12.15
CA PRO A 184 -15.61 15.45 -10.72
C PRO A 184 -16.98 14.95 -10.27
N GLN A 185 -18.05 15.29 -11.01
CA GLN A 185 -19.45 14.93 -10.71
C GLN A 185 -19.91 13.61 -11.34
N ALA A 186 -19.08 12.95 -12.15
CA ALA A 186 -19.39 11.60 -12.64
C ALA A 186 -19.61 10.65 -11.45
N VAL A 187 -20.49 9.65 -11.61
CA VAL A 187 -20.75 8.67 -10.55
C VAL A 187 -19.61 7.65 -10.51
N GLY A 188 -18.80 7.65 -9.44
CA GLY A 188 -17.63 6.77 -9.33
C GLY A 188 -18.00 5.29 -9.46
N ALA A 189 -19.15 4.88 -8.92
CA ALA A 189 -19.65 3.52 -9.04
C ALA A 189 -20.03 3.09 -10.47
N ARG A 190 -20.23 4.04 -11.40
CA ARG A 190 -20.45 3.74 -12.83
C ARG A 190 -19.14 3.60 -13.61
N LEU A 191 -18.07 4.30 -13.20
CA LEU A 191 -16.76 4.20 -13.84
C LEU A 191 -15.94 3.00 -13.36
N PHE A 192 -16.22 2.52 -12.15
CA PHE A 192 -15.50 1.42 -11.49
C PHE A 192 -16.47 0.40 -10.87
N PRO A 193 -17.36 -0.25 -11.66
CA PRO A 193 -18.38 -1.15 -11.11
C PRO A 193 -17.77 -2.29 -10.27
N ASN A 194 -16.67 -2.87 -10.73
CA ASN A 194 -15.94 -3.95 -10.04
C ASN A 194 -15.42 -3.49 -8.67
N ALA A 195 -14.76 -2.34 -8.61
CA ALA A 195 -14.27 -1.78 -7.34
C ALA A 195 -15.41 -1.30 -6.44
N ALA A 196 -16.55 -0.88 -6.99
CA ALA A 196 -17.67 -0.31 -6.26
C ALA A 196 -18.54 -1.34 -5.54
N SER A 197 -18.83 -2.48 -6.17
CA SER A 197 -19.45 -3.61 -5.46
C SER A 197 -18.50 -4.18 -4.43
N ALA A 198 -17.19 -4.19 -4.73
CA ALA A 198 -16.18 -4.71 -3.83
C ALA A 198 -16.03 -3.85 -2.58
N ASN A 199 -15.92 -2.54 -2.77
CA ASN A 199 -15.54 -1.56 -1.76
C ASN A 199 -16.68 -0.57 -1.52
N ARG A 200 -17.83 -1.09 -1.10
CA ARG A 200 -19.04 -0.29 -0.86
C ARG A 200 -18.79 0.97 -0.02
N SER A 201 -17.93 0.90 1.02
CA SER A 201 -17.63 2.06 1.87
C SER A 201 -16.76 3.14 1.21
N ILE A 202 -16.13 2.86 0.07
CA ILE A 202 -15.41 3.84 -0.77
C ILE A 202 -16.37 4.47 -1.78
N PHE A 203 -17.18 3.67 -2.46
CA PHE A 203 -17.99 4.14 -3.59
C PHE A 203 -19.39 4.64 -3.23
N TYR A 204 -19.84 4.42 -1.99
CA TYR A 204 -21.18 4.83 -1.53
C TYR A 204 -21.12 5.47 -0.13
N ALA A 205 -21.93 6.50 0.05
CA ALA A 205 -22.18 7.11 1.36
C ALA A 205 -23.05 6.19 2.25
N ARG A 206 -23.18 6.54 3.54
CA ARG A 206 -23.86 5.70 4.55
C ARG A 206 -25.36 5.52 4.28
N ASP A 207 -25.97 6.50 3.63
CA ASP A 207 -27.35 6.50 3.14
C ASP A 207 -27.54 5.65 1.86
N GLY A 208 -26.46 5.05 1.33
CA GLY A 208 -26.46 4.28 0.10
C GLY A 208 -26.28 5.10 -1.17
N ARG A 209 -26.21 6.44 -1.09
CA ARG A 209 -25.97 7.32 -2.25
C ARG A 209 -24.62 6.99 -2.89
N ALA A 210 -24.61 6.78 -4.21
CA ALA A 210 -23.36 6.61 -4.95
C ALA A 210 -22.54 7.91 -4.90
N ARG A 211 -21.25 7.79 -4.60
CA ARG A 211 -20.33 8.92 -4.57
C ARG A 211 -19.94 9.38 -5.98
N SER A 212 -19.67 10.66 -6.11
CA SER A 212 -19.01 11.20 -7.29
C SER A 212 -17.55 10.72 -7.38
N VAL A 213 -16.89 10.93 -8.51
CA VAL A 213 -15.45 10.62 -8.68
C VAL A 213 -14.61 11.46 -7.71
N SER A 214 -14.88 12.76 -7.58
CA SER A 214 -14.17 13.61 -6.63
C SER A 214 -14.41 13.23 -5.17
N GLU A 215 -15.62 12.77 -4.82
CA GLU A 215 -15.91 12.20 -3.50
C GLU A 215 -15.15 10.87 -3.26
N VAL A 216 -15.00 10.01 -4.27
CA VAL A 216 -14.21 8.76 -4.17
C VAL A 216 -12.72 9.07 -3.98
N TYR A 217 -12.16 9.97 -4.78
CA TYR A 217 -10.78 10.45 -4.64
C TYR A 217 -10.54 11.00 -3.23
N SER A 218 -11.43 11.90 -2.76
CA SER A 218 -11.33 12.54 -1.44
C SER A 218 -11.42 11.53 -0.29
N VAL A 219 -12.21 10.46 -0.44
CA VAL A 219 -12.30 9.38 0.55
C VAL A 219 -11.02 8.54 0.60
N LEU A 220 -10.34 8.32 -0.53
CA LEU A 220 -9.07 7.61 -0.57
C LEU A 220 -7.92 8.45 0.01
N ASP A 221 -7.85 9.73 -0.39
CA ASP A 221 -6.88 10.70 0.13
C ASP A 221 -7.01 10.89 1.66
N ALA A 222 -8.24 11.09 2.16
CA ALA A 222 -8.47 11.24 3.60
C ALA A 222 -8.12 9.98 4.41
N ARG A 223 -8.29 8.78 3.85
CA ARG A 223 -7.86 7.53 4.49
C ARG A 223 -6.34 7.43 4.56
N TYR A 224 -5.66 7.75 3.46
CA TYR A 224 -4.20 7.81 3.41
C TYR A 224 -3.64 8.81 4.43
N ALA A 225 -4.18 10.04 4.45
CA ALA A 225 -3.82 11.08 5.40
C ALA A 225 -4.06 10.66 6.87
N SER A 226 -5.16 9.94 7.15
CA SER A 226 -5.45 9.39 8.47
C SER A 226 -4.43 8.34 8.92
N ALA A 227 -4.01 7.44 8.02
CA ALA A 227 -2.98 6.43 8.32
C ALA A 227 -1.60 7.07 8.51
N ALA A 228 -1.20 8.01 7.66
CA ALA A 228 0.05 8.77 7.79
C ALA A 228 0.12 9.52 9.14
N ASN A 229 -0.98 10.15 9.53
CA ASN A 229 -1.10 10.86 10.81
C ASN A 229 -1.42 9.95 12.01
N SER A 230 -1.50 8.62 11.83
CA SER A 230 -1.79 7.71 12.93
C SER A 230 -0.68 7.74 14.00
N LYS A 231 -1.04 7.48 15.27
CA LYS A 231 -0.06 7.46 16.36
C LYS A 231 1.07 6.45 16.09
N THR A 232 0.73 5.26 15.58
CA THR A 232 1.70 4.20 15.25
C THR A 232 2.69 4.67 14.20
N THR A 233 2.20 5.24 13.08
CA THR A 233 3.05 5.71 11.97
C THR A 233 3.95 6.85 12.43
N ARG A 234 3.43 7.86 13.15
CA ARG A 234 4.24 8.97 13.68
C ARG A 234 5.28 8.50 14.72
N SER A 235 4.98 7.52 15.57
CA SER A 235 5.96 6.93 16.49
C SER A 235 7.05 6.14 15.76
N ALA A 236 6.71 5.39 14.70
CA ALA A 236 7.71 4.69 13.87
C ALA A 236 8.62 5.68 13.12
N MET A 237 8.05 6.76 12.57
CA MET A 237 8.82 7.85 11.94
C MET A 237 9.81 8.50 12.91
N ALA A 238 9.35 8.89 14.10
CA ALA A 238 10.18 9.50 15.13
C ALA A 238 11.30 8.58 15.63
N MET A 239 11.08 7.26 15.70
CA MET A 239 12.09 6.28 16.12
C MET A 239 13.33 6.24 15.21
N TYR A 240 13.16 6.54 13.91
CA TYR A 240 14.22 6.49 12.90
C TYR A 240 14.66 7.89 12.42
N GLY A 241 14.47 8.92 13.25
CA GLY A 241 14.93 10.28 13.00
C GLY A 241 14.18 11.04 11.90
N ASP A 242 13.08 10.47 11.39
CA ASP A 242 12.29 11.04 10.30
C ASP A 242 11.09 11.82 10.88
N THR A 243 11.36 12.76 11.78
CA THR A 243 10.30 13.60 12.35
C THR A 243 9.87 14.65 11.32
N PRO A 244 8.58 14.72 10.93
CA PRO A 244 8.06 15.92 10.29
C PRO A 244 8.34 17.07 11.24
N SER A 245 9.05 18.11 10.77
CA SER A 245 9.42 19.27 11.58
C SER A 245 8.17 20.02 12.01
N THR A 246 7.58 19.56 13.12
CA THR A 246 6.44 20.20 13.76
C THR A 246 6.98 21.29 14.66
N THR A 247 7.63 22.27 14.04
CA THR A 247 7.91 23.56 14.66
C THR A 247 6.55 24.19 14.92
N GLN A 248 5.97 23.89 16.08
CA GLN A 248 4.88 24.68 16.63
C GLN A 248 5.47 26.06 16.88
N VAL A 249 5.28 26.95 15.91
CA VAL A 249 5.59 28.36 16.05
C VAL A 249 4.60 28.89 17.06
N ALA A 250 4.97 28.85 18.35
CA ALA A 250 4.27 29.60 19.36
C ALA A 250 4.38 31.07 18.94
N SER A 251 3.23 31.72 18.71
CA SER A 251 3.17 33.12 18.30
C SER A 251 3.64 34.04 19.43
N ALA A 252 4.96 34.18 19.57
CA ALA A 252 5.58 35.31 20.20
C ALA A 252 5.76 36.40 19.14
N ASN A 253 5.21 37.59 19.38
CA ASN A 253 5.31 38.70 18.44
C ASN A 253 6.77 39.06 18.13
N GLY A 254 7.11 39.13 16.84
CA GLY A 254 8.16 40.05 16.38
C GLY A 254 9.57 39.51 16.17
N VAL A 255 9.77 38.29 15.67
CA VAL A 255 10.98 37.95 14.87
C VAL A 255 10.58 37.07 13.69
N GLN A 256 11.00 37.43 12.47
CA GLN A 256 10.74 36.69 11.24
C GLN A 256 11.85 35.64 11.01
N PRO A 257 11.58 34.32 11.04
CA PRO A 257 12.62 33.31 10.80
C PRO A 257 12.86 33.13 9.30
N THR A 258 14.10 33.34 8.85
CA THR A 258 14.55 32.87 7.53
C THR A 258 14.65 31.34 7.56
N ALA A 259 13.86 30.65 6.75
CA ALA A 259 13.96 29.20 6.60
C ALA A 259 15.33 28.80 6.03
N PRO A 260 15.93 27.68 6.47
CA PRO A 260 17.08 27.11 5.78
C PRO A 260 16.60 26.58 4.43
N VAL A 261 16.93 27.30 3.36
CA VAL A 261 16.77 26.79 1.99
C VAL A 261 17.76 25.63 1.85
N ILE A 262 17.25 24.40 1.73
CA ILE A 262 18.05 23.30 1.21
C ILE A 262 18.36 23.65 -0.24
N ASP A 263 19.62 23.98 -0.50
CA ASP A 263 20.06 24.40 -1.83
C ASP A 263 20.10 23.20 -2.77
N ASN A 264 18.97 22.99 -3.46
CA ASN A 264 18.79 21.91 -4.42
C ASN A 264 19.82 21.97 -5.57
N ALA A 265 20.48 23.12 -5.81
CA ALA A 265 21.55 23.21 -6.80
C ALA A 265 22.82 22.45 -6.36
N ALA A 266 23.12 22.38 -5.06
CA ALA A 266 24.26 21.64 -4.54
C ALA A 266 24.10 20.11 -4.69
N TYR A 267 22.86 19.61 -4.57
CA TYR A 267 22.55 18.19 -4.79
C TYR A 267 22.76 17.78 -6.27
N LEU A 268 22.39 18.66 -7.21
CA LEU A 268 22.50 18.41 -8.65
C LEU A 268 23.95 18.47 -9.19
N GLN A 269 24.91 19.01 -8.43
CA GLN A 269 26.33 19.03 -8.81
C GLN A 269 27.06 17.68 -8.55
N THR A 270 26.37 16.67 -8.02
CA THR A 270 26.98 15.35 -7.72
C THR A 270 26.99 14.40 -8.94
N PHE A 271 26.42 14.83 -10.08
CA PHE A 271 26.44 14.05 -11.32
C PHE A 271 27.57 14.51 -12.26
N PRO A 272 28.33 13.59 -12.88
CA PRO A 272 29.36 13.97 -13.86
C PRO A 272 28.72 14.55 -15.13
N GLU A 273 29.09 15.79 -15.48
CA GLU A 273 28.59 16.48 -16.67
C GLU A 273 29.05 15.81 -17.97
N ALA A 274 28.12 15.18 -18.70
CA ALA A 274 28.32 14.85 -20.10
C ALA A 274 28.09 16.09 -20.99
N ARG A 275 29.17 16.83 -21.26
CA ARG A 275 29.20 17.84 -22.35
C ARG A 275 28.80 17.18 -23.67
N GLY A 276 28.02 17.77 -24.57
CA GLY A 276 27.32 19.06 -24.58
C GLY A 276 26.85 19.35 -26.00
N VAL A 277 25.68 19.98 -26.19
CA VAL A 277 25.15 20.28 -27.54
C VAL A 277 24.52 21.67 -27.58
N THR A 278 24.95 22.50 -28.52
CA THR A 278 24.40 23.82 -28.82
C THR A 278 23.07 23.73 -29.58
N PRO A 279 22.08 24.60 -29.31
CA PRO A 279 20.84 24.62 -30.07
C PRO A 279 21.04 25.24 -31.46
N VAL A 280 20.44 24.64 -32.48
CA VAL A 280 20.30 25.21 -33.84
C VAL A 280 18.83 25.35 -34.21
N SER A 281 18.50 26.45 -34.89
CA SER A 281 17.13 26.83 -35.25
C SER A 281 16.50 25.97 -36.34
N ALA A 282 15.17 25.95 -36.38
CA ALA A 282 14.39 25.10 -37.28
C ALA A 282 14.47 25.51 -38.77
N THR A 283 14.51 24.54 -39.68
CA THR A 283 14.03 24.66 -41.07
C THR A 283 13.64 23.28 -41.64
N SER A 284 13.00 23.26 -42.81
CA SER A 284 12.04 22.23 -43.22
C SER A 284 12.57 20.97 -43.94
N SER A 285 11.71 19.94 -43.94
CA SER A 285 11.64 18.68 -44.69
C SER A 285 12.52 18.45 -45.94
N SER A 286 13.15 17.25 -46.06
CA SER A 286 12.90 16.23 -47.12
C SER A 286 13.80 14.97 -47.08
N THR A 287 13.19 13.80 -47.34
CA THR A 287 13.72 12.53 -47.97
C THR A 287 14.95 11.74 -47.44
N ILE A 288 14.66 10.53 -46.93
CA ILE A 288 15.28 9.18 -47.15
C ILE A 288 16.82 8.99 -47.12
N ALA A 289 17.32 8.22 -46.14
CA ALA A 289 18.14 6.98 -46.30
C ALA A 289 18.47 6.30 -44.94
N ASP A 290 18.80 5.00 -44.95
CA ASP A 290 19.02 4.15 -43.77
C ASP A 290 20.21 4.51 -42.87
N ASN A 291 20.02 4.39 -41.55
CA ASN A 291 20.74 3.41 -40.69
C ASN A 291 20.21 3.44 -39.24
N ALA A 292 19.98 2.28 -38.63
CA ALA A 292 19.38 2.16 -37.29
C ALA A 292 20.41 1.81 -36.20
N PRO A 293 20.27 2.41 -35.01
CA PRO A 293 20.61 1.74 -33.75
C PRO A 293 19.36 1.35 -32.96
N ILE A 294 19.44 0.18 -32.32
CA ILE A 294 18.35 -0.50 -31.62
C ILE A 294 17.97 0.24 -30.32
N THR A 295 16.70 0.58 -30.15
CA THR A 295 16.12 1.06 -28.88
C THR A 295 14.95 0.17 -28.46
N PRO A 296 14.83 -0.23 -27.18
CA PRO A 296 13.70 -1.03 -26.69
C PRO A 296 12.45 -0.15 -26.53
N ALA A 297 11.70 0.02 -27.61
CA ALA A 297 10.42 0.73 -27.61
C ALA A 297 9.29 -0.15 -27.03
N PHE A 298 8.94 0.07 -25.75
CA PHE A 298 7.73 -0.53 -25.17
C PHE A 298 6.48 0.25 -25.62
N ARG A 299 5.77 -0.29 -26.63
CA ARG A 299 4.44 0.19 -27.03
C ARG A 299 3.39 -0.22 -25.99
N SER A 300 2.43 0.67 -25.74
CA SER A 300 1.23 0.43 -24.91
C SER A 300 -0.03 0.47 -25.79
N ILE A 301 -0.96 -0.48 -25.60
CA ILE A 301 -2.19 -0.63 -26.42
C ILE A 301 -3.36 -1.32 -25.64
N TYR A 302 -4.51 -0.62 -25.56
CA TYR A 302 -5.97 -1.00 -25.61
C TYR A 302 -6.47 -2.43 -25.22
N GLN A 303 -7.70 -2.73 -24.69
CA GLN A 303 -8.97 -1.98 -24.39
C GLN A 303 -9.89 -2.80 -23.38
N PRO A 304 -11.26 -2.65 -23.21
CA PRO A 304 -12.03 -3.08 -21.98
C PRO A 304 -12.74 -4.45 -21.94
N GLY A 305 -13.16 -4.89 -20.72
CA GLY A 305 -14.10 -6.01 -20.44
C GLY A 305 -14.41 -6.28 -18.93
N ASP A 306 -15.70 -6.44 -18.55
CA ASP A 306 -16.24 -6.52 -17.17
C ASP A 306 -16.04 -7.88 -16.41
N THR A 307 -15.89 -7.97 -15.08
CA THR A 307 -16.98 -8.03 -14.04
C THR A 307 -16.44 -8.20 -12.59
N THR A 308 -17.31 -8.22 -11.54
CA THR A 308 -17.04 -7.77 -10.14
C THR A 308 -16.86 -8.84 -9.03
N GLN A 309 -16.02 -8.62 -7.98
CA GLN A 309 -15.95 -9.40 -6.70
C GLN A 309 -15.32 -8.66 -5.45
N PRO A 310 -15.62 -8.99 -4.15
CA PRO A 310 -15.41 -8.10 -2.95
C PRO A 310 -14.27 -8.33 -1.90
N VAL A 311 -13.94 -7.27 -1.12
CA VAL A 311 -12.68 -7.13 -0.32
C VAL A 311 -12.59 -7.77 1.10
N SER A 312 -11.34 -7.99 1.53
CA SER A 312 -10.86 -8.63 2.77
C SER A 312 -11.33 -8.03 4.10
N THR A 313 -11.40 -8.86 5.15
CA THR A 313 -11.87 -8.52 6.50
C THR A 313 -10.93 -7.62 7.32
N THR A 314 -9.61 -7.67 7.12
CA THR A 314 -8.65 -6.76 7.77
C THR A 314 -8.81 -5.34 7.21
N VAL A 315 -8.92 -5.23 5.88
CA VAL A 315 -9.35 -4.02 5.19
C VAL A 315 -10.70 -3.56 5.75
N GLN A 316 -11.73 -4.40 5.81
CA GLN A 316 -13.04 -4.00 6.38
C GLN A 316 -12.96 -3.43 7.81
N LYS A 317 -12.06 -3.89 8.69
CA LYS A 317 -11.91 -3.33 10.04
C LYS A 317 -11.36 -1.90 10.04
N LEU A 318 -10.32 -1.62 9.26
CA LEU A 318 -9.77 -0.26 9.11
C LEU A 318 -10.66 0.63 8.22
N TRP A 319 -11.45 0.03 7.31
CA TRP A 319 -12.24 0.72 6.29
C TRP A 319 -13.73 0.84 6.58
N GLY A 320 -14.22 0.25 7.69
CA GLY A 320 -15.63 0.20 8.10
C GLY A 320 -15.96 0.87 9.44
N ASN A 321 -14.99 1.01 10.36
CA ASN A 321 -15.26 1.46 11.73
C ASN A 321 -15.08 2.97 11.96
N ASN A 322 -16.17 3.71 11.81
CA ASN A 322 -16.44 4.93 12.59
C ASN A 322 -17.59 4.57 13.56
N ALA A 323 -17.24 4.18 14.79
CA ALA A 323 -18.12 3.43 15.68
C ALA A 323 -19.19 4.29 16.40
N SER A 324 -20.41 3.77 16.40
CA SER A 324 -21.43 3.97 17.44
C SER A 324 -22.32 2.72 17.45
N LEU A 325 -22.66 2.23 18.65
CA LEU A 325 -23.24 0.90 18.88
C LEU A 325 -24.75 0.84 18.58
N ALA A 326 -25.22 -0.20 17.88
CA ALA A 326 -26.55 -0.81 18.09
C ALA A 326 -26.73 -2.17 17.36
N SER A 327 -27.12 -3.19 18.13
CA SER A 327 -27.90 -4.41 17.80
C SER A 327 -28.02 -4.95 16.35
N ILE A 328 -27.73 -6.27 16.22
CA ILE A 328 -27.91 -7.10 15.01
C ILE A 328 -29.23 -7.89 15.10
N ALA A 329 -29.94 -8.06 13.99
CA ALA A 329 -31.02 -9.05 13.84
C ALA A 329 -30.76 -9.95 12.62
N SER A 330 -31.10 -11.24 12.75
CA SER A 330 -30.61 -12.32 11.89
C SER A 330 -31.42 -12.52 10.59
N ALA A 331 -30.73 -12.87 9.51
CA ALA A 331 -31.29 -13.58 8.35
C ALA A 331 -30.22 -14.52 7.76
N THR A 332 -30.61 -15.77 7.45
CA THR A 332 -29.71 -16.83 6.93
C THR A 332 -29.66 -16.81 5.41
N PRO A 333 -28.47 -16.84 4.77
CA PRO A 333 -28.34 -17.03 3.32
C PRO A 333 -28.17 -18.50 2.91
N ASP A 334 -28.59 -18.80 1.69
CA ASP A 334 -28.56 -20.11 1.05
C ASP A 334 -27.14 -20.51 0.57
N VAL A 335 -26.84 -21.81 0.51
CA VAL A 335 -25.47 -22.33 0.36
C VAL A 335 -25.20 -22.80 -1.07
N ARG A 336 -24.30 -22.10 -1.77
CA ARG A 336 -23.69 -22.54 -3.04
C ARG A 336 -22.16 -22.66 -2.85
N PRO A 337 -21.49 -23.71 -3.37
CA PRO A 337 -20.07 -23.94 -3.10
C PRO A 337 -19.16 -22.77 -3.56
N PRO A 338 -18.14 -22.40 -2.76
CA PRO A 338 -17.29 -21.25 -3.05
C PRO A 338 -16.35 -21.53 -4.22
N GLN A 339 -16.30 -20.58 -5.17
CA GLN A 339 -15.23 -20.46 -6.16
C GLN A 339 -14.17 -19.48 -5.63
N PRO A 340 -12.86 -19.66 -5.96
CA PRO A 340 -11.81 -18.77 -5.46
C PRO A 340 -12.03 -17.32 -5.89
N LEU A 341 -12.00 -16.42 -4.92
CA LEU A 341 -12.04 -14.98 -5.12
C LEU A 341 -10.60 -14.44 -5.19
N ASP A 342 -10.24 -13.80 -6.31
CA ASP A 342 -9.05 -12.95 -6.38
C ASP A 342 -9.51 -11.52 -6.64
N LEU A 343 -8.95 -10.58 -5.89
CA LEU A 343 -9.43 -9.20 -5.86
C LEU A 343 -8.81 -8.32 -6.95
N PHE A 344 -7.71 -8.78 -7.54
CA PHE A 344 -6.93 -8.01 -8.52
C PHE A 344 -6.38 -8.90 -9.65
N SER A 345 -7.21 -9.78 -10.21
CA SER A 345 -6.96 -10.43 -11.50
C SER A 345 -8.26 -10.92 -12.13
N ASP A 346 -8.38 -10.82 -13.45
CA ASP A 346 -9.36 -11.60 -14.21
C ASP A 346 -8.92 -13.09 -14.28
N ARG A 347 -9.59 -13.89 -15.12
CA ARG A 347 -9.26 -15.32 -15.30
C ARG A 347 -7.90 -15.59 -15.98
N SER A 348 -7.11 -14.55 -16.26
CA SER A 348 -5.84 -14.58 -17.02
C SER A 348 -4.72 -13.69 -16.44
N GLY A 349 -5.02 -12.77 -15.52
CA GLY A 349 -4.11 -11.70 -15.10
C GLY A 349 -4.10 -10.48 -16.06
N MET A 350 -5.13 -10.32 -16.90
CA MET A 350 -5.33 -9.13 -17.73
C MET A 350 -6.24 -8.12 -17.02
N PHE A 351 -5.77 -6.88 -16.92
CA PHE A 351 -6.62 -5.73 -16.59
C PHE A 351 -6.99 -5.01 -17.89
N SER A 352 -8.23 -5.20 -18.32
CA SER A 352 -8.82 -4.46 -19.43
C SER A 352 -9.64 -3.26 -18.92
N SER A 353 -9.64 -2.19 -19.74
CA SER A 353 -10.01 -0.78 -19.43
C SER A 353 -11.39 -0.47 -18.83
#